data_AF-A0A930Y4J0-F1
#
_entry.id   AF-A0A930Y4J0-F1
#
_cell.length_a   1.000
_cell.length_b   1.000
_cell.length_c   1.000
_cell.angle_alpha   90.00
_cell.angle_beta   90.00
_cell.angle_gamma   90.00
#
_symmetry.space_group_name_H-M   'P 1'
#
loop_
_entity.id
_entity.type
_entity.pdbx_description
1 polymer ?
#
loop_
_entity_poly.entity_id
_entity_poly.type
_entity_poly.pdbx_seq_one_letter_code
_entity_poly.pdbx_strand_id
1 'polypeptide(L)'
;MIRGLSRPVDPVSAPFAWEPDDEGRPALVAPRVTQCALSRICGACGESLGRPVAFLGDDLETRRNAFHAPPLHEQCAHGLLDRHPGTHIVLTSGFDFIRPHKDDTDRRPVFVPNSPL
;
A
#
# COMPACT_ATOMS: atom_id res chain seq x y z
N MET A 1 13.85 2.90 12.50
CA MET A 1 12.96 3.84 13.23
C MET A 1 12.55 4.99 12.32
N ILE A 2 11.36 4.90 11.75
CA ILE A 2 10.70 6.02 11.07
C ILE A 2 10.40 7.10 12.12
N ARG A 3 11.08 8.26 12.04
CA ARG A 3 10.81 9.41 12.91
C ARG A 3 9.35 9.85 12.73
N GLY A 4 8.61 10.03 13.84
CA GLY A 4 7.29 10.67 13.83
C GLY A 4 6.08 9.76 14.04
N LEU A 5 6.26 8.46 14.26
CA LEU A 5 5.16 7.59 14.71
C LEU A 5 4.97 7.71 16.23
N SER A 6 3.77 8.12 16.64
CA SER A 6 3.36 8.24 18.04
C SER A 6 2.92 6.92 18.67
N ARG A 7 2.85 5.82 17.89
CA ARG A 7 2.39 4.50 18.35
C ARG A 7 3.21 3.34 17.74
N PRO A 8 3.28 2.17 18.40
CA PRO A 8 3.77 0.95 17.79
C PRO A 8 2.92 0.56 16.58
N VAL A 9 3.58 0.04 15.55
CA VAL A 9 2.94 -0.43 14.31
C VAL A 9 2.74 -1.93 14.40
N ASP A 10 1.51 -2.36 14.21
CA ASP A 10 1.17 -3.76 13.95
C ASP A 10 0.76 -3.87 12.49
N PRO A 11 1.47 -4.67 11.67
CA PRO A 11 1.25 -4.73 10.22
C PRO A 11 -0.11 -5.30 9.83
N VAL A 12 -0.85 -5.92 10.76
CA VAL A 12 -2.17 -6.49 10.52
C VAL A 12 -3.23 -5.69 11.27
N SER A 13 -3.07 -5.50 12.58
CA SER A 13 -4.13 -4.92 13.41
C SER A 13 -4.22 -3.39 13.28
N ALA A 14 -3.10 -2.71 12.99
CA ALA A 14 -3.04 -1.26 12.88
C ALA A 14 -1.90 -0.81 11.94
N PRO A 15 -1.97 -1.18 10.65
CA PRO A 15 -0.88 -0.99 9.69
C PRO A 15 -0.56 0.49 9.47
N PHE A 16 0.67 0.77 9.06
CA PHE A 16 1.21 2.12 8.96
C PHE A 16 0.37 3.04 8.07
N ALA A 17 0.02 2.59 6.87
CA ALA A 17 -0.65 3.40 5.85
C ALA A 17 -2.19 3.35 5.88
N TRP A 18 -2.79 2.62 6.82
CA TRP A 18 -4.24 2.62 7.01
C TRP A 18 -4.63 3.12 8.41
N GLU A 19 -5.74 3.84 8.45
CA GLU A 19 -6.47 4.17 9.67
C GLU A 19 -7.96 3.91 9.46
N PRO A 20 -8.73 3.61 10.50
CA PRO A 20 -10.18 3.52 10.38
C PRO A 20 -10.76 4.86 9.93
N ASP A 21 -11.70 4.86 8.99
CA ASP A 21 -12.54 6.02 8.68
C ASP A 21 -13.59 6.28 9.77
N ASP A 22 -14.47 7.25 9.56
CA ASP A 22 -15.54 7.61 10.50
C ASP A 22 -16.51 6.44 10.78
N GLU A 23 -16.60 5.46 9.88
CA GLU A 23 -17.38 4.23 10.02
C GLU A 23 -16.55 3.03 10.52
N GLY A 24 -15.28 3.24 10.85
CA GLY A 24 -14.39 2.19 11.36
C GLY A 24 -13.81 1.27 10.28
N ARG A 25 -14.00 1.56 9.00
CA ARG A 25 -13.47 0.77 7.88
C ARG A 25 -12.03 1.17 7.60
N PRO A 26 -11.16 0.24 7.17
CA PRO A 26 -9.78 0.58 6.87
C PRO A 26 -9.69 1.54 5.67
N ALA A 27 -9.14 2.73 5.88
CA ALA A 27 -8.94 3.77 4.88
C ALA A 27 -7.47 4.17 4.75
N LEU A 28 -7.04 4.48 3.54
CA LEU A 28 -5.65 4.85 3.25
C LEU A 28 -5.32 6.28 3.70
N VAL A 29 -4.21 6.44 4.41
CA VAL A 29 -3.70 7.75 4.84
C VAL A 29 -2.76 8.31 3.77
N ALA A 30 -3.26 9.21 2.92
CA ALA A 30 -2.56 9.67 1.71
C ALA A 30 -1.10 10.16 1.92
N PRO A 31 -0.77 10.95 2.98
CA PRO A 31 0.62 11.31 3.26
C PRO A 31 1.53 10.09 3.51
N ARG A 32 1.02 9.07 4.21
CA ARG A 32 1.77 7.85 4.53
C ARG A 32 1.92 6.95 3.31
N VAL A 33 0.89 6.84 2.47
CA VAL A 33 0.97 6.14 1.17
C VAL A 33 2.08 6.74 0.30
N THR A 34 2.11 8.08 0.20
CA THR A 34 3.18 8.79 -0.54
C THR A 34 4.55 8.54 0.09
N GLN A 35 4.65 8.55 1.42
CA GLN A 35 5.90 8.24 2.12
C GLN A 35 6.40 6.83 1.81
N CYS A 36 5.52 5.84 1.71
CA CYS A 36 5.88 4.46 1.35
C CYS A 36 6.59 4.39 0.00
N ALA A 37 6.09 5.15 -0.98
CA ALA A 37 6.73 5.27 -2.29
C ALA A 37 8.11 5.94 -2.21
N LEU A 38 8.16 7.13 -1.62
CA LEU A 38 9.36 7.98 -1.64
C LEU A 38 10.51 7.43 -0.78
N SER A 39 10.20 6.79 0.34
CA SER A 39 11.19 6.19 1.24
C SER A 39 11.39 4.70 1.00
N ARG A 40 10.64 4.10 0.05
CA ARG A 40 10.68 2.67 -0.27
C ARG A 40 10.51 1.80 0.99
N ILE A 41 9.46 2.09 1.76
CA ILE A 41 9.09 1.36 2.98
C ILE A 41 7.75 0.64 2.80
N CYS A 42 7.54 -0.42 3.57
CA CYS A 42 6.33 -1.21 3.58
C CYS A 42 5.18 -0.42 4.17
N GLY A 43 4.06 -0.34 3.45
CA GLY A 43 2.87 0.36 3.95
C GLY A 43 2.17 -0.30 5.14
N ALA A 44 2.52 -1.53 5.48
CA ALA A 44 1.99 -2.23 6.65
C ALA A 44 2.87 -2.04 7.88
N CYS A 45 4.13 -2.49 7.84
CA CYS A 45 5.02 -2.46 9.00
C CYS A 45 5.88 -1.19 9.11
N GLY A 46 5.99 -0.39 8.04
CA GLY A 46 6.82 0.82 8.00
C GLY A 46 8.33 0.60 7.85
N GLU A 47 8.79 -0.64 7.72
CA GLU A 47 10.20 -0.98 7.52
C GLU A 47 10.59 -0.97 6.03
N SER A 48 11.89 -0.83 5.75
CA SER A 48 12.43 -0.80 4.38
C SER A 48 12.04 -2.05 3.57
N LEU A 49 11.69 -1.82 2.29
CA LEU A 49 11.32 -2.91 1.38
C LEU A 49 12.53 -3.61 0.76
N GLY A 50 12.48 -4.94 0.75
CA GLY A 50 13.35 -5.79 -0.04
C GLY A 50 12.83 -5.99 -1.47
N ARG A 51 13.10 -7.17 -2.03
CA ARG A 51 12.42 -7.72 -3.20
C ARG A 51 12.09 -9.20 -2.91
N PRO A 52 10.97 -9.74 -3.40
CA PRO A 52 9.92 -9.02 -4.13
C PRO A 52 9.12 -8.07 -3.22
N VAL A 53 8.33 -7.19 -3.82
CA VAL A 53 7.30 -6.41 -3.13
C VAL A 53 5.92 -6.91 -3.56
N ALA A 54 4.95 -6.72 -2.70
CA ALA A 54 3.56 -7.11 -2.91
C ALA A 54 2.66 -5.87 -3.01
N PHE A 55 1.67 -5.94 -3.89
CA PHE A 55 0.53 -5.03 -3.93
C PHE A 55 -0.74 -5.78 -3.60
N LEU A 56 -1.58 -5.18 -2.76
CA LEU A 56 -2.92 -5.67 -2.42
C LEU A 56 -3.93 -4.79 -3.15
N GLY A 57 -4.83 -5.38 -3.93
CA GLY A 57 -5.86 -4.61 -4.63
C GLY A 57 -7.05 -5.45 -5.03
N ASP A 58 -8.15 -4.81 -5.39
CA ASP A 58 -9.36 -5.50 -5.86
C ASP A 58 -9.20 -6.07 -7.29
N ASP A 59 -10.27 -6.71 -7.78
CA ASP A 59 -10.35 -7.24 -9.15
C ASP A 59 -10.10 -6.19 -10.25
N LEU A 60 -10.49 -4.93 -10.02
CA LEU A 60 -10.32 -3.86 -11.00
C LEU A 60 -8.89 -3.34 -11.00
N GLU A 61 -8.33 -3.09 -9.81
CA GLU A 61 -6.94 -2.65 -9.61
C GLU A 61 -5.97 -3.68 -10.20
N THR A 62 -6.20 -4.96 -9.90
CA THR A 62 -5.38 -6.07 -10.41
C THR A 62 -5.46 -6.17 -11.93
N ARG A 63 -6.67 -6.13 -12.52
CA ARG A 63 -6.84 -6.15 -13.99
C ARG A 63 -6.22 -4.95 -14.69
N ARG A 64 -6.20 -3.78 -14.04
CA ARG A 64 -5.59 -2.56 -14.58
C ARG A 64 -4.09 -2.45 -14.29
N ASN A 65 -3.55 -3.34 -13.46
CA ASN A 65 -2.18 -3.25 -12.93
C ASN A 65 -1.89 -1.86 -12.32
N ALA A 66 -2.86 -1.33 -11.57
CA ALA A 66 -2.85 0.01 -11.03
C ALA A 66 -3.48 0.01 -9.64
N PHE A 67 -2.66 0.24 -8.61
CA PHE A 67 -3.02 0.05 -7.21
C PHE A 67 -2.97 1.36 -6.44
N HIS A 68 -3.89 1.56 -5.51
CA HIS A 68 -3.85 2.70 -4.59
C HIS A 68 -3.18 2.36 -3.26
N ALA A 69 -3.24 1.09 -2.85
CA ALA A 69 -2.50 0.61 -1.69
C ALA A 69 -0.97 0.68 -1.93
N PRO A 70 -0.19 1.08 -0.92
CA PRO A 70 1.27 1.15 -1.03
C PRO A 70 1.91 -0.23 -1.16
N PRO A 71 3.18 -0.31 -1.62
CA PRO A 71 3.92 -1.55 -1.65
C PRO A 71 4.11 -2.14 -0.26
N LEU A 72 4.05 -3.46 -0.18
CA LEU A 72 4.14 -4.24 1.05
C LEU A 72 5.26 -5.28 0.95
N HIS A 73 5.72 -5.77 2.09
CA HIS A 73 6.34 -7.10 2.12
C HIS A 73 5.27 -8.15 1.81
N GLU A 74 5.65 -9.23 1.14
CA GLU A 74 4.77 -10.36 0.83
C GLU A 74 4.05 -10.89 2.09
N GLN A 75 4.79 -11.13 3.17
CA GLN A 75 4.22 -11.58 4.44
C GLN A 75 3.19 -10.59 5.03
N CYS A 76 3.45 -9.28 4.91
CA CYS A 76 2.51 -8.27 5.40
C CYS A 76 1.23 -8.23 4.55
N ALA A 77 1.36 -8.38 3.23
CA ALA A 77 0.22 -8.46 2.33
C ALA A 77 -0.66 -9.68 2.66
N HIS A 78 -0.04 -10.83 2.95
CA HIS A 78 -0.78 -12.01 3.40
C HIS A 78 -1.52 -11.79 4.72
N GLY A 79 -0.90 -11.10 5.69
CA GLY A 79 -1.59 -10.77 6.94
C GLY A 79 -2.77 -9.81 6.75
N LEU A 80 -2.74 -8.96 5.72
CA LEU A 80 -3.82 -8.01 5.42
C LEU A 80 -4.96 -8.61 4.58
N LEU A 81 -4.71 -9.67 3.80
CA LEU A 81 -5.74 -10.34 2.99
C LEU A 81 -7.01 -10.66 3.81
N ASP A 82 -6.84 -11.14 5.04
CA ASP A 82 -7.95 -11.50 5.93
C ASP A 82 -8.84 -10.31 6.32
N ARG A 83 -8.30 -9.09 6.26
CA ARG A 83 -9.01 -7.84 6.60
C ARG A 83 -9.63 -7.14 5.39
N HIS A 84 -9.26 -7.58 4.19
CA HIS A 84 -9.65 -6.96 2.93
C HIS A 84 -10.25 -8.03 2.00
N PRO A 85 -11.46 -8.54 2.29
CA PRO A 85 -12.08 -9.56 1.47
C PRO A 85 -12.28 -9.07 0.03
N GLY A 86 -12.04 -9.94 -0.95
CA GLY A 86 -12.12 -9.60 -2.37
C GLY A 86 -10.90 -8.87 -2.91
N THR A 87 -9.80 -8.85 -2.16
CA THR A 87 -8.50 -8.37 -2.66
C THR A 87 -7.57 -9.52 -3.04
N HIS A 88 -6.63 -9.21 -3.91
CA HIS A 88 -5.63 -10.13 -4.46
C HIS A 88 -4.23 -9.57 -4.22
N ILE A 89 -3.25 -10.47 -4.13
CA ILE A 89 -1.84 -10.11 -4.05
C ILE A 89 -1.21 -10.21 -5.43
N VAL A 90 -0.52 -9.15 -5.84
CA VAL A 90 0.38 -9.14 -7.00
C VAL A 90 1.81 -8.95 -6.53
N LEU A 91 2.70 -9.87 -6.90
CA LEU A 91 4.13 -9.80 -6.61
C LEU A 91 4.90 -9.19 -7.78
N THR A 92 5.87 -8.34 -7.48
CA THR A 92 6.74 -7.70 -8.47
C THR A 92 8.10 -7.38 -7.87
N SER A 93 9.13 -7.30 -8.71
CA SER A 93 10.46 -6.82 -8.31
C SER A 93 10.57 -5.29 -8.25
N GLY A 94 9.62 -4.57 -8.84
CA GLY A 94 9.68 -3.12 -9.02
C GLY A 94 8.31 -2.50 -9.32
N PHE A 95 8.20 -1.19 -9.15
CA PHE A 95 6.99 -0.44 -9.41
C PHE A 95 7.32 1.02 -9.76
N ASP A 96 6.43 1.65 -10.51
CA ASP A 96 6.38 3.10 -10.69
C ASP A 96 5.38 3.72 -9.71
N PHE A 97 5.70 4.92 -9.24
CA PHE A 97 4.81 5.73 -8.41
C PHE A 97 4.34 6.95 -9.20
N ILE A 98 3.06 6.97 -9.52
CA ILE A 98 2.42 8.03 -10.29
C ILE A 98 1.69 8.97 -9.32
N ARG A 99 2.11 10.24 -9.33
CA ARG A 99 1.43 11.29 -8.59
C ARG A 99 0.21 11.77 -9.39
N PRO A 100 -0.93 12.03 -8.73
CA PRO A 100 -2.11 12.55 -9.39
C PRO A 100 -1.87 13.98 -9.86
N HIS A 101 -2.40 14.33 -11.02
CA HIS A 101 -2.44 15.69 -11.54
C HIS A 101 -3.62 16.46 -10.95
N LYS A 102 -3.56 17.80 -10.98
CA LYS A 102 -4.63 18.68 -10.46
C LYS A 102 -5.97 18.50 -11.19
N ASP A 103 -5.92 18.04 -12.43
CA ASP A 103 -7.07 17.90 -13.33
C ASP A 103 -7.61 16.46 -13.34
N ASP A 104 -7.00 15.54 -12.59
CA ASP A 104 -7.45 14.15 -12.50
C ASP A 104 -8.73 14.05 -11.67
N THR A 105 -9.69 13.26 -12.16
CA THR A 105 -10.93 12.99 -11.43
C THR A 105 -10.67 12.18 -10.16
N ASP A 106 -9.72 11.23 -10.21
CA ASP A 106 -9.22 10.52 -9.03
C ASP A 106 -7.91 11.15 -8.57
N ARG A 107 -7.91 11.74 -7.38
CA ARG A 107 -6.74 12.42 -6.80
C ARG A 107 -5.92 11.52 -5.90
N ARG A 108 -6.12 10.20 -5.94
CA ARG A 108 -5.27 9.24 -5.23
C ARG A 108 -4.03 8.93 -6.08
N PRO A 109 -2.86 8.76 -5.45
CA PRO A 109 -1.69 8.27 -6.16
C PRO A 109 -1.91 6.83 -6.64
N VAL A 110 -1.14 6.43 -7.65
CA VAL A 110 -1.20 5.10 -8.25
C VAL A 110 0.18 4.46 -8.24
N PHE A 111 0.23 3.19 -7.85
CA PHE A 111 1.39 2.33 -8.00
C PHE A 111 1.17 1.39 -9.18
N VAL A 112 2.16 1.29 -10.05
CA VAL A 112 2.12 0.42 -11.24
C VAL A 112 3.26 -0.59 -11.15
N PRO A 113 3.00 -1.87 -10.86
CA PRO A 113 4.01 -2.92 -10.97
C PRO A 113 4.62 -2.95 -12.37
N ASN A 114 5.95 -2.98 -12.46
CA ASN A 114 6.65 -2.87 -13.75
C ASN A 114 7.73 -3.95 -13.97
N SER A 115 7.88 -4.90 -13.04
CA SER A 115 8.88 -5.96 -13.09
C SER A 115 8.29 -7.29 -12.59
N PRO A 116 7.38 -7.92 -13.37
CA PRO A 116 6.71 -9.16 -12.96
C PRO A 116 7.72 -10.29 -12.70
N LEU A 117 7.37 -11.18 -11.77
CA LEU A 117 8.13 -12.38 -11.43
C LEU A 117 7.74 -13.58 -12.30
#